data_AF-A0A9X8DWM4-F1
#
_entry.id   AF-A0A9X8DWM4-F1
#
_cell.length_a   1.000
_cell.length_b   1.000
_cell.length_c   1.000
_cell.angle_alpha   90.00
_cell.angle_beta   90.00
_cell.angle_gamma   90.00
#
_symmetry.space_group_name_H-M   'P 1'
#
loop_
_entity.id
_entity.type
_entity.pdbx_description
1 polymer ?
#
loop_
_entity_poly.entity_id
_entity_poly.type
_entity_poly.pdbx_seq_one_letter_code
_entity_poly.pdbx_strand_id
1 'polypeptide(L)'
;IALACEVIDMECCWPAADQLDLIASKRGSAILASFHAIHERSSAERVRELFDLCAWNGQVDIAKVVLKAYDVADALMVHRVAQECRDRWTFDMPCIALCTTEAGKLSRVLNRTLTPVTHAALPVAAAPVCLKL
;
A
#
# COMPACT_ATOMS: atom_id res chain seq x y z
N ILE A 1 7.37 16.56 -10.91
CA ILE A 1 7.80 16.27 -9.52
C ILE A 1 8.41 17.53 -8.94
N ALA A 2 7.84 18.04 -7.85
CA ALA A 2 8.32 19.26 -7.18
C ALA A 2 9.61 19.01 -6.38
N LEU A 3 10.36 20.07 -6.08
CA LEU A 3 11.54 19.97 -5.21
C LEU A 3 11.10 19.52 -3.80
N ALA A 4 11.88 18.62 -3.18
CA ALA A 4 11.67 18.05 -1.84
C ALA A 4 10.48 17.08 -1.66
N CYS A 5 9.97 16.46 -2.74
CA CYS A 5 9.07 15.31 -2.61
C CYS A 5 9.88 14.03 -2.34
N GLU A 6 9.71 13.41 -1.16
CA GLU A 6 10.49 12.23 -0.75
C GLU A 6 9.92 10.92 -1.32
N VAL A 7 8.58 10.80 -1.35
CA VAL A 7 7.88 9.58 -1.78
C VAL A 7 6.75 9.95 -2.74
N ILE A 8 6.66 9.25 -3.86
CA ILE A 8 5.60 9.40 -4.86
C ILE A 8 4.74 8.12 -4.83
N ASP A 9 3.44 8.27 -4.59
CA ASP A 9 2.47 7.18 -4.75
C ASP A 9 2.12 7.02 -6.24
N MET A 10 2.41 5.84 -6.80
CA MET A 10 2.16 5.46 -8.18
C MET A 10 1.13 4.33 -8.20
N GLU A 11 -0.06 4.54 -8.78
CA GLU A 11 -1.04 3.47 -8.85
C GLU A 11 -0.69 2.45 -9.94
N CYS A 12 -0.70 1.17 -9.60
CA CYS A 12 -0.41 0.09 -10.55
C CYS A 12 -1.52 -0.14 -11.58
N CYS A 13 -2.70 0.48 -11.41
CA CYS A 13 -3.78 0.44 -12.38
C CYS A 13 -3.61 1.43 -13.54
N TRP A 14 -2.62 2.33 -13.48
CA TRP A 14 -2.32 3.25 -14.58
C TRP A 14 -1.76 2.49 -15.80
N PRO A 15 -1.84 3.07 -17.01
CA PRO A 15 -1.14 2.52 -18.17
C PRO A 15 0.35 2.27 -17.90
N ALA A 16 0.89 1.17 -18.41
CA ALA A 16 2.29 0.81 -18.18
C ALA A 16 3.28 1.88 -18.68
N ALA A 17 2.94 2.60 -19.74
CA ALA A 17 3.75 3.72 -20.25
C ALA A 17 3.90 4.83 -19.19
N ASP A 18 2.80 5.21 -18.53
CA ASP A 18 2.82 6.25 -17.51
C ASP A 18 3.62 5.82 -16.27
N GLN A 19 3.53 4.54 -15.89
CA GLN A 19 4.31 3.97 -14.78
C GLN A 19 5.82 4.00 -15.09
N LEU A 20 6.22 3.61 -16.31
CA LEU A 20 7.61 3.63 -16.74
C LEU A 20 8.16 5.06 -16.86
N ASP A 21 7.38 5.98 -17.41
CA ASP A 21 7.76 7.39 -17.54
C ASP A 21 7.92 8.05 -16.15
N LEU A 22 7.08 7.68 -15.19
CA LEU A 22 7.22 8.14 -13.81
C LEU A 22 8.50 7.60 -13.16
N ILE A 23 8.76 6.29 -13.27
CA ILE A 23 9.97 5.67 -12.73
C ILE A 23 11.22 6.32 -13.34
N ALA A 24 11.23 6.57 -14.65
CA ALA A 24 12.35 7.22 -15.34
C ALA A 24 12.55 8.68 -14.91
N SER A 25 11.46 9.38 -14.54
CA SER A 25 11.49 10.79 -14.15
C SER A 25 11.52 11.05 -12.65
N LYS A 26 11.50 10.01 -11.79
CA LYS A 26 11.36 10.10 -10.32
C LYS A 26 12.44 10.91 -9.61
N ARG A 27 13.59 11.11 -10.27
CA ARG A 27 14.80 11.73 -9.71
C ARG A 27 15.20 11.02 -8.40
N GLY A 28 15.51 11.77 -7.33
CA GLY A 28 15.87 11.21 -6.03
C GLY A 28 14.71 10.76 -5.16
N SER A 29 13.46 10.77 -5.67
CA SER A 29 12.28 10.39 -4.89
C SER A 29 12.14 8.85 -4.85
N ALA A 30 11.62 8.32 -3.76
CA ALA A 30 11.18 6.95 -3.66
C ALA A 30 9.81 6.74 -4.36
N ILE A 31 9.61 5.58 -4.96
CA ILE A 31 8.33 5.16 -5.53
C ILE A 31 7.65 4.21 -4.56
N LEU A 32 6.42 4.56 -4.20
CA LEU A 32 5.47 3.69 -3.56
C LEU A 32 4.48 3.24 -4.62
N ALA A 33 4.53 1.98 -5.02
CA ALA A 33 3.57 1.41 -5.96
C ALA A 33 2.33 0.94 -5.19
N SER A 34 1.14 1.38 -5.60
CA SER A 34 -0.09 1.13 -4.87
C SER A 34 -1.21 0.49 -5.69
N PHE A 35 -2.06 -0.29 -5.01
CA PHE A 35 -3.31 -0.79 -5.57
C PHE A 35 -4.44 -0.74 -4.54
N HIS A 36 -5.61 -0.27 -4.98
CA HIS A 36 -6.82 -0.14 -4.16
C HIS A 36 -7.92 -1.13 -4.61
N ALA A 37 -7.95 -2.33 -4.00
CA ALA A 37 -8.97 -3.35 -4.27
C ALA A 37 -10.15 -3.22 -3.28
N ILE A 38 -10.97 -2.19 -3.47
CA ILE A 38 -12.03 -1.80 -2.50
C ILE A 38 -13.45 -2.16 -2.93
N HIS A 39 -13.64 -2.74 -4.12
CA HIS A 39 -14.97 -3.04 -4.66
C HIS A 39 -15.55 -4.35 -4.11
N GLU A 40 -14.73 -5.39 -3.99
CA GLU A 40 -15.13 -6.74 -3.59
C GLU A 40 -14.16 -7.35 -2.57
N ARG A 41 -14.59 -8.43 -1.92
CA ARG A 41 -13.74 -9.16 -0.97
C ARG A 41 -12.64 -9.90 -1.74
N SER A 42 -11.39 -9.59 -1.41
CA SER A 42 -10.22 -10.24 -2.05
C SER A 42 -9.86 -11.54 -1.33
N SER A 43 -9.53 -12.59 -2.09
CA SER A 43 -8.92 -13.81 -1.53
C SER A 43 -7.43 -13.60 -1.21
N ALA A 44 -6.84 -14.50 -0.41
CA ALA A 44 -5.41 -14.43 -0.10
C ALA A 44 -4.53 -14.55 -1.35
N GLU A 45 -4.92 -15.38 -2.31
CA GLU A 45 -4.25 -15.55 -3.61
C GLU A 45 -4.27 -14.23 -4.39
N ARG A 46 -5.44 -13.58 -4.47
CA ARG A 46 -5.55 -12.30 -5.14
C ARG A 46 -4.71 -11.22 -4.48
N VAL A 47 -4.67 -11.19 -3.14
CA VAL A 47 -3.83 -10.25 -2.39
C VAL A 47 -2.35 -10.49 -2.66
N ARG A 48 -1.93 -11.76 -2.78
CA ARG A 48 -0.55 -12.12 -3.14
C ARG A 48 -0.17 -11.60 -4.53
N GLU A 49 -1.04 -11.78 -5.51
CA GLU A 49 -0.86 -11.22 -6.86
C GLU A 49 -0.76 -9.70 -6.87
N LEU A 50 -1.59 -9.02 -6.06
CA LEU A 50 -1.54 -7.56 -5.94
C LEU A 50 -0.23 -7.09 -5.30
N PHE A 51 0.29 -7.80 -4.31
CA PHE A 51 1.61 -7.50 -3.77
C PHE A 51 2.72 -7.74 -4.78
N ASP A 52 2.67 -8.83 -5.57
CA ASP A 52 3.66 -9.07 -6.63
C ASP A 52 3.59 -8.02 -7.73
N LEU A 53 2.39 -7.57 -8.09
CA LEU A 53 2.17 -6.44 -8.99
C LEU A 53 2.81 -5.16 -8.42
N CYS A 54 2.48 -4.80 -7.18
CA CYS A 54 3.01 -3.60 -6.55
C CYS A 54 4.52 -3.70 -6.27
N ALA A 55 5.05 -4.89 -6.09
CA ALA A 55 6.48 -5.09 -5.91
C ALA A 55 7.30 -4.70 -7.13
N TRP A 56 6.67 -4.71 -8.32
CA TRP A 56 7.33 -4.30 -9.56
C TRP A 56 8.67 -5.01 -9.80
N ASN A 57 8.76 -6.27 -9.34
CA ASN A 57 9.97 -7.08 -9.33
C ASN A 57 11.20 -6.36 -8.71
N GLY A 58 10.98 -5.56 -7.66
CA GLY A 58 12.02 -4.83 -6.93
C GLY A 58 12.46 -3.52 -7.59
N GLN A 59 11.73 -3.01 -8.59
CA GLN A 59 12.05 -1.73 -9.27
C GLN A 59 11.47 -0.49 -8.57
N VAL A 60 10.75 -0.69 -7.47
CA VAL A 60 10.15 0.37 -6.65
C VAL A 60 10.59 0.21 -5.19
N ASP A 61 10.34 1.22 -4.38
CA ASP A 61 10.88 1.31 -3.03
C ASP A 61 9.90 0.78 -1.97
N ILE A 62 8.58 0.82 -2.24
CA ILE A 62 7.52 0.41 -1.30
C ILE A 62 6.35 -0.20 -2.08
N ALA A 63 5.80 -1.32 -1.61
CA ALA A 63 4.55 -1.88 -2.14
C ALA A 63 3.36 -1.61 -1.21
N LYS A 64 2.26 -1.10 -1.74
CA LYS A 64 1.04 -0.78 -0.98
C LYS A 64 -0.18 -1.49 -1.56
N VAL A 65 -0.88 -2.26 -0.74
CA VAL A 65 -2.17 -2.85 -1.08
C VAL A 65 -3.22 -2.40 -0.07
N VAL A 66 -4.34 -1.88 -0.58
CA VAL A 66 -5.48 -1.43 0.21
C VAL A 66 -6.71 -2.24 -0.16
N LEU A 67 -7.32 -2.89 0.82
CA LEU A 67 -8.51 -3.73 0.65
C LEU A 67 -9.75 -3.14 1.33
N LYS A 68 -10.93 -3.63 0.96
CA LYS A 68 -12.14 -3.48 1.78
C LYS A 68 -12.26 -4.65 2.75
N ALA A 69 -12.25 -4.37 4.06
CA ALA A 69 -12.56 -5.39 5.06
C ALA A 69 -14.07 -5.54 5.23
N TYR A 70 -14.50 -6.78 5.36
CA TYR A 70 -15.85 -7.21 5.69
C TYR A 70 -15.90 -7.70 7.14
N ASP A 71 -14.79 -8.27 7.63
CA ASP A 71 -14.59 -8.65 9.02
C ASP A 71 -13.11 -8.47 9.42
N VAL A 72 -12.79 -8.72 10.69
CA VAL A 72 -11.42 -8.56 11.22
C VAL A 72 -10.44 -9.57 10.61
N ALA A 73 -10.92 -10.71 10.09
CA ALA A 73 -10.05 -11.71 9.49
C ALA A 73 -9.38 -11.19 8.22
N ASP A 74 -10.03 -10.28 7.48
CA ASP A 74 -9.43 -9.63 6.30
C ASP A 74 -8.18 -8.81 6.68
N ALA A 75 -8.20 -8.12 7.83
CA ALA A 75 -7.06 -7.36 8.32
C ALA A 75 -5.87 -8.25 8.72
N LEU A 76 -6.16 -9.42 9.31
CA LEU A 76 -5.13 -10.41 9.62
C LEU A 76 -4.60 -11.09 8.34
N MET A 77 -5.47 -11.37 7.38
CA MET A 77 -5.12 -12.01 6.11
C MET A 77 -4.19 -11.11 5.30
N VAL A 78 -4.53 -9.83 5.09
CA VAL A 78 -3.67 -8.92 4.30
C VAL A 78 -2.30 -8.74 4.95
N HIS A 79 -2.24 -8.68 6.28
CA HIS A 79 -0.98 -8.57 7.01
C HIS A 79 -0.13 -9.84 6.84
N ARG A 80 -0.73 -11.03 6.99
CA ARG A 80 -0.04 -12.30 6.80
C ARG A 80 0.49 -12.44 5.36
N VAL A 81 -0.33 -12.15 4.36
CA VAL A 81 0.08 -12.25 2.95
C VAL A 81 1.22 -11.27 2.65
N ALA A 82 1.19 -10.05 3.21
CA ALA A 82 2.30 -9.11 3.07
C ALA A 82 3.60 -9.63 3.72
N GLN A 83 3.52 -10.34 4.85
CA GLN A 83 4.69 -10.99 5.45
C GLN A 83 5.22 -12.12 4.56
N GLU A 84 4.33 -13.03 4.11
CA GLU A 84 4.68 -14.13 3.20
C GLU A 84 5.34 -13.63 1.90
N CYS A 85 4.85 -12.52 1.34
CA CYS A 85 5.44 -11.92 0.16
C CYS A 85 6.87 -11.42 0.42
N ARG A 86 7.09 -10.68 1.52
CA ARG A 86 8.42 -10.19 1.87
C ARG A 86 9.42 -11.32 2.12
N ASP A 87 8.98 -12.40 2.78
CA ASP A 87 9.83 -13.56 3.04
C ASP A 87 10.16 -14.34 1.75
N ARG A 88 9.30 -14.25 0.72
CA ARG A 88 9.47 -14.93 -0.57
C ARG A 88 10.31 -14.15 -1.57
N TRP A 89 10.26 -12.81 -1.57
CA TRP A 89 11.00 -12.00 -2.54
C TRP A 89 12.52 -12.11 -2.34
N THR A 90 13.26 -11.98 -3.44
CA THR A 90 14.73 -11.99 -3.41
C THR A 90 15.34 -10.63 -3.08
N PHE A 91 14.50 -9.64 -2.80
CA PHE A 91 14.84 -8.27 -2.46
C PHE A 91 14.09 -7.84 -1.20
N ASP A 92 14.70 -6.98 -0.39
CA ASP A 92 14.05 -6.39 0.77
C ASP A 92 13.22 -5.18 0.33
N MET A 93 11.95 -5.17 0.71
CA MET A 93 11.05 -4.07 0.40
C MET A 93 9.97 -3.97 1.48
N PRO A 94 9.79 -2.80 2.09
CA PRO A 94 8.71 -2.58 3.04
C PRO A 94 7.34 -2.61 2.33
N CYS A 95 6.36 -3.16 3.02
CA CYS A 95 4.97 -3.20 2.55
C CYS A 95 4.06 -2.33 3.40
N ILE A 96 3.04 -1.78 2.75
CA ILE A 96 1.87 -1.16 3.37
C ILE A 96 0.67 -2.05 3.10
N ALA A 97 0.09 -2.62 4.14
CA ALA A 97 -1.02 -3.56 4.07
C ALA A 97 -2.20 -3.02 4.88
N LEU A 98 -3.17 -2.41 4.21
CA LEU A 98 -4.27 -1.71 4.88
C LEU A 98 -5.64 -2.22 4.43
N CYS A 99 -6.58 -2.15 5.37
CA CYS A 99 -7.99 -2.37 5.12
C CYS A 99 -8.80 -1.11 5.46
N THR A 100 -9.74 -0.78 4.59
CA THR A 100 -10.79 0.22 4.84
C THR A 100 -11.88 -0.36 5.76
N THR A 101 -12.86 0.48 6.12
CA THR A 101 -13.97 0.18 7.07
C THR A 101 -13.53 0.07 8.53
N GLU A 102 -14.53 -0.02 9.42
CA GLU A 102 -14.34 -0.23 10.86
C GLU A 102 -13.69 -1.59 11.17
N ALA A 103 -14.11 -2.66 10.46
CA ALA A 103 -13.52 -3.99 10.60
C ALA A 103 -12.03 -4.02 10.22
N GLY A 104 -11.61 -3.10 9.34
CA GLY A 104 -10.23 -2.98 8.88
C GLY A 104 -9.28 -2.25 9.83
N LYS A 105 -9.75 -1.68 10.95
CA LYS A 105 -8.91 -0.87 11.87
C LYS A 105 -7.66 -1.58 12.35
N LEU A 106 -7.74 -2.89 12.60
CA LEU A 106 -6.60 -3.70 13.05
C LEU A 106 -5.42 -3.63 12.06
N SER A 107 -5.67 -3.56 10.75
CA SER A 107 -4.61 -3.47 9.73
C SER A 107 -3.69 -2.25 9.93
N ARG A 108 -4.22 -1.15 10.48
CA ARG A 108 -3.47 0.09 10.74
C ARG A 108 -2.53 -0.06 11.93
N VAL A 109 -2.95 -0.84 12.93
CA VAL A 109 -2.13 -1.16 14.11
C VAL A 109 -1.01 -2.13 13.72
N LEU A 110 -1.29 -3.06 12.81
CA LEU A 110 -0.31 -4.03 12.33
C LEU A 110 0.68 -3.44 11.31
N ASN A 111 0.31 -2.37 10.61
CA ASN A 111 1.16 -1.70 9.63
C ASN A 111 2.28 -0.89 10.31
N ARG A 112 3.52 -1.11 9.87
CA ARG A 112 4.71 -0.41 10.40
C ARG A 112 5.38 0.56 9.42
N THR A 113 4.95 0.57 8.17
CA THR A 113 5.54 1.35 7.08
C THR A 113 4.63 2.52 6.75
N LEU A 114 5.12 3.76 6.85
CA LEU A 114 4.37 4.98 6.48
C LEU A 114 2.91 4.96 6.98
N THR A 115 2.71 4.56 8.24
CA THR A 115 1.37 4.36 8.81
C THR A 115 0.58 5.67 8.79
N PRO A 116 -0.64 5.71 8.21
CA PRO A 116 -1.44 6.92 8.19
C PRO A 116 -1.80 7.36 9.61
N VAL A 117 -1.24 8.49 10.04
CA VAL A 117 -1.57 9.14 11.32
C VAL A 117 -2.48 10.34 11.08
N THR A 118 -3.44 10.56 11.98
CA THR A 118 -4.12 11.87 12.05
C THR A 118 -3.27 12.85 12.85
N HIS A 119 -3.15 14.07 12.36
CA HIS A 119 -2.60 15.20 13.10
C HIS A 119 -3.72 16.18 13.48
N ALA A 120 -3.58 16.94 14.57
CA ALA A 120 -4.59 17.93 14.97
C ALA A 120 -4.86 19.00 13.88
N ALA A 121 -3.87 19.26 13.03
CA ALA A 121 -3.98 20.15 11.87
C ALA A 121 -4.60 19.48 10.61
N LEU A 122 -5.02 18.21 10.69
CA LEU A 122 -5.79 17.50 9.66
C LEU A 122 -7.27 17.48 10.10
N PRO A 123 -8.05 18.54 9.81
CA PRO A 123 -9.44 18.68 10.27
C PRO A 123 -10.38 17.62 9.68
N VAL A 124 -9.98 16.99 8.58
CA VAL A 124 -10.67 15.89 7.92
C VAL A 124 -9.68 14.75 7.72
N ALA A 125 -10.13 13.51 7.96
CA ALA A 125 -9.32 12.32 7.69
C ALA A 125 -8.96 12.28 6.20
N ALA A 126 -7.67 12.17 5.88
CA ALA A 126 -7.18 12.11 4.49
C ALA A 126 -7.68 10.88 3.73
N ALA A 127 -8.09 9.84 4.45
CA ALA A 127 -8.79 8.68 3.91
C ALA A 127 -9.62 8.00 5.03
N PRO A 128 -10.62 7.15 4.69
CA PRO A 128 -11.32 6.32 5.67
C PRO A 128 -10.35 5.46 6.52
N VAL A 129 -9.12 5.25 6.01
CA VAL A 129 -8.03 4.49 6.64
C VAL A 129 -7.18 5.26 7.68
N CYS A 130 -7.44 6.55 7.97
CA CYS A 130 -6.65 7.29 8.98
C CYS A 130 -6.99 6.87 10.43
N LEU A 131 -5.97 6.51 11.23
CA LEU A 131 -6.13 6.23 12.66
C LEU A 131 -6.28 7.56 13.42
N LYS A 132 -7.39 7.75 14.17
CA LYS A 132 -7.49 8.84 15.14
C LYS A 132 -6.63 8.50 16.36
N LEU A 133 -5.57 9.28 16.57
CA LEU A 133 -4.80 9.29 17.83
C LEU A 133 -5.55 10.06 18.91
#